data_AF-A0A5C7XU35-F1
#
_entry.id   AF-A0A5C7XU35-F1
#
_cell.length_a   1.000
_cell.length_b   1.000
_cell.length_c   1.000
_cell.angle_alpha   90.00
_cell.angle_beta   90.00
_cell.angle_gamma   90.00
#
_symmetry.space_group_name_H-M   'P 1'
#
loop_
_entity.id
_entity.type
_entity.pdbx_description
1 polymer ?
#
loop_
_entity_poly.entity_id
_entity_poly.type
_entity_poly.pdbx_seq_one_letter_code
_entity_poly.pdbx_strand_id
1 'polypeptide(L)' 'PGYTSVQWNSAAVKRCAFFAAEREAGHTSSRSRGCPRLSKSITHAVAEGHLEERSSAPPPGDGID' A
#
# COMPACT_ATOMS: atom_id res chain seq x y z
N PRO A 1 -12.31 11.83 -0.36
CA PRO A 1 -11.74 10.49 -0.65
C PRO A 1 -10.38 10.34 0.04
N GLY A 2 -10.34 9.59 1.15
CA GLY A 2 -9.12 9.38 1.94
C GLY A 2 -8.34 8.21 1.36
N TYR A 3 -7.24 8.48 0.67
CA TYR A 3 -6.34 7.45 0.17
C TYR A 3 -5.44 7.00 1.31
N THR A 4 -5.43 5.70 1.61
CA THR A 4 -4.34 5.11 2.38
C THR A 4 -3.10 5.11 1.49
N SER A 5 -2.31 6.18 1.57
CA SER A 5 -1.01 6.21 0.90
C SER A 5 -0.07 5.25 1.63
N VAL A 6 -0.12 3.97 1.29
CA VAL A 6 0.82 2.97 1.79
C VAL A 6 2.20 3.33 1.23
N GLN A 7 3.06 3.88 2.09
CA GLN A 7 4.44 4.18 1.74
C GLN A 7 5.24 2.88 1.70
N TRP A 8 5.76 2.54 0.53
CA TRP A 8 6.60 1.37 0.35
C TRP A 8 8.07 1.74 0.59
N ASN A 9 8.71 1.11 1.57
CA ASN A 9 10.15 1.24 1.69
C ASN A 9 10.86 0.46 0.58
N SER A 10 12.10 0.85 0.27
CA SER A 10 12.89 0.29 -0.83
C SER A 10 13.20 -1.20 -0.66
N ALA A 11 13.26 -1.72 0.58
CA ALA A 11 13.43 -3.15 0.84
C ALA A 11 12.16 -3.95 0.49
N ALA A 12 10.96 -3.44 0.82
CA ALA A 12 9.69 -4.06 0.49
C ALA A 12 9.43 -4.07 -1.02
N VAL A 13 9.78 -2.98 -1.72
CA VAL A 13 9.69 -2.91 -3.19
C VAL A 13 10.55 -3.99 -3.85
N LYS A 14 11.80 -4.18 -3.37
CA LYS A 14 12.72 -5.20 -3.89
C LYS A 14 12.23 -6.64 -3.66
N ARG A 15 11.38 -6.89 -2.66
CA ARG A 15 10.89 -8.22 -2.30
C ARG A 15 9.56 -8.58 -2.98
N CYS A 16 8.76 -7.62 -3.44
CA CYS A 16 7.50 -7.91 -4.15
C CYS A 16 7.82 -8.35 -5.60
N ALA A 17 7.54 -9.63 -5.91
CA ALA A 17 7.76 -10.22 -7.23
C ALA A 17 7.07 -9.45 -8.38
N PHE A 18 5.91 -8.83 -8.11
CA PHE A 18 5.23 -7.98 -9.09
C PHE A 18 6.06 -6.75 -9.44
N PHE A 19 6.61 -6.03 -8.45
CA PHE A 19 7.46 -4.88 -8.73
C PHE A 19 8.80 -5.26 -9.36
N ALA A 20 9.34 -6.44 -9.07
CA ALA A 20 10.49 -6.98 -9.77
C ALA A 20 10.18 -7.20 -11.25
N ALA A 21 9.06 -7.87 -11.56
CA ALA A 21 8.63 -8.10 -12.94
C ALA A 21 8.34 -6.79 -13.70
N GLU A 22 7.68 -5.81 -13.07
CA GLU A 22 7.46 -4.48 -13.67
C GLU A 22 8.79 -3.78 -14.00
N ARG A 23 9.77 -3.87 -13.09
CA ARG A 23 11.12 -3.29 -13.30
C ARG A 23 11.86 -3.99 -14.43
N GLU A 24 11.80 -5.31 -14.50
CA GLU A 24 12.39 -6.10 -15.60
C GLU A 24 11.73 -5.79 -16.94
N ALA A 25 10.42 -5.55 -16.95
CA ALA A 25 9.68 -5.10 -18.12
C ALA A 25 9.92 -3.62 -18.48
N GLY A 26 10.76 -2.91 -17.73
CA GLY A 26 11.10 -1.50 -17.97
C GLY A 26 10.05 -0.49 -17.48
N HIS A 27 9.04 -0.95 -16.74
CA HIS A 27 8.02 -0.10 -16.13
C HIS A 27 8.45 0.42 -14.75
N THR A 28 8.24 1.72 -14.52
CA THR A 28 8.50 2.32 -13.22
C THR A 28 7.39 1.96 -12.24
N SER A 29 7.74 1.30 -11.13
CA SER A 29 6.80 0.91 -10.06
C SER A 29 5.97 2.07 -9.50
N SER A 30 6.42 3.32 -9.68
CA SER A 30 5.71 4.55 -9.30
C SER A 30 4.37 4.74 -10.01
N ARG A 31 4.15 4.13 -11.19
CA ARG A 31 2.85 4.21 -11.91
C ARG A 31 1.89 3.08 -11.52
N SER A 32 2.38 2.07 -10.82
CA SER A 32 1.55 0.99 -10.30
C SER A 32 0.79 1.47 -9.06
N ARG A 33 -0.53 1.26 -9.02
CA ARG A 33 -1.38 1.59 -7.85
C ARG A 33 -0.98 0.84 -6.56
N GLY A 34 -0.08 -0.14 -6.65
CA GLY A 34 0.45 -0.92 -5.54
C GLY A 34 0.73 -2.37 -5.96
N CYS A 35 1.31 -3.17 -5.06
CA CYS A 35 1.48 -4.61 -5.27
C CYS A 35 0.08 -5.27 -5.14
N PRO A 36 -0.45 -5.94 -6.19
CA PRO A 36 -1.81 -6.49 -6.17
C PRO A 36 -1.99 -7.56 -5.09
N ARG A 37 -0.92 -8.26 -4.71
CA ARG A 37 -0.91 -9.19 -3.57
C ARG A 37 -1.20 -8.49 -2.25
N LEU A 38 -0.64 -7.29 -2.03
CA LEU A 38 -0.92 -6.52 -0.82
C LEU A 38 -2.38 -6.08 -0.81
N SER A 39 -2.88 -5.57 -1.93
CA SER A 39 -4.29 -5.16 -2.04
C SER A 39 -5.24 -6.29 -1.68
N LYS A 40 -5.00 -7.51 -2.19
CA LYS A 40 -5.79 -8.70 -1.84
C LYS A 40 -5.69 -9.05 -0.36
N SER A 41 -4.50 -8.96 0.24
CA SER A 41 -4.30 -9.21 1.67
C SER A 41 -5.07 -8.22 2.54
N ILE A 42 -5.09 -6.94 2.15
CA ILE A 42 -5.87 -5.90 2.85
C ILE A 42 -7.37 -6.19 2.73
N THR A 43 -7.87 -6.47 1.51
CA THR A 43 -9.29 -6.81 1.31
C THR A 43 -9.70 -8.05 2.11
N HIS A 44 -8.84 -9.06 2.20
CA HIS A 44 -9.09 -10.26 2.99
C HIS A 44 -9.17 -9.94 4.48
N ALA A 45 -8.20 -9.19 5.02
CA ALA A 45 -8.21 -8.78 6.42
C ALA A 45 -9.41 -7.88 6.78
N VAL A 46 -9.90 -7.07 5.84
CA VAL A 46 -11.15 -6.31 6.01
C VAL A 46 -12.36 -7.26 6.04
N ALA A 47 -12.43 -8.22 5.12
CA ALA A 47 -13.53 -9.19 5.06
C ALA A 47 -13.60 -10.09 6.31
N GLU A 48 -12.46 -10.42 6.92
CA GLU A 48 -12.37 -11.18 8.17
C GLU A 48 -12.61 -10.31 9.42
N GLY A 49 -12.72 -8.99 9.28
CA GLY A 49 -12.89 -8.05 10.39
C GLY A 49 -11.61 -7.78 11.19
N HIS A 50 -10.44 -8.20 10.69
CA HIS A 50 -9.14 -7.87 11.28
C HIS A 50 -8.76 -6.39 11.08
N LEU A 51 -9.22 -5.77 9.99
CA LEU A 51 -9.00 -4.37 9.68
C LEU A 51 -10.33 -3.66 9.41
N GLU A 52 -10.42 -2.40 9.83
CA GLU A 52 -11.50 -1.51 9.39
C GLU A 52 -11.24 -1.04 7.94
N GLU A 53 -12.29 -1.00 7.10
CA GLU A 53 -12.19 -0.54 5.71
C GLU A 53 -11.68 0.90 5.60
N ARG A 54 -12.00 1.71 6.61
CA ARG A 54 -11.56 3.09 6.73
C ARG A 54 -11.03 3.29 8.13
N SER A 55 -9.80 3.80 8.23
CA SER A 55 -9.26 4.17 9.53
C SER A 55 -10.16 5.23 10.17
N SER A 56 -10.77 4.89 11.31
CA SER A 56 -11.47 5.86 12.17
C SER A 56 -10.52 6.77 12.93
N ALA A 57 -9.20 6.51 12.86
CA ALA A 57 -8.21 7.36 13.49
C ALA A 57 -8.24 8.78 12.87
N PRO A 58 -8.30 9.84 13.68
CA PRO A 58 -8.16 11.19 13.17
C PRO A 58 -6.79 11.32 12.46
N PRO A 59 -6.70 12.14 11.39
CA PRO A 59 -5.42 12.40 10.75
C PRO A 59 -4.42 12.87 11.82
N PRO A 60 -3.16 12.42 11.75
CA PRO A 60 -2.15 12.87 12.70
C PRO A 60 -2.13 14.40 12.65
N GLY A 61 -2.36 15.05 13.80
CA GLY A 61 -2.35 16.50 13.87
C GLY A 61 -0.99 16.99 13.38
N ASP A 62 -1.01 17.87 12.37
CA ASP A 62 0.18 18.59 11.93
C ASP A 62 0.75 19.30 13.17
N GLY A 63 1.82 18.75 13.73
CA GLY A 63 2.45 19.24 14.95
C GLY A 63 3.10 20.60 14.72
N ILE A 64 2.29 21.65 14.70
CA ILE A 64 2.71 23.05 14.77
C ILE A 64 2.54 23.48 16.23
N ASP A 65 3.61 23.33 17.01
CA ASP A 65 3.90 24.19 18.17
C ASP A 65 4.94 25.23 17.71
#